data_AF-A0A918WCX8-F1
#
_entry.id   AF-A0A918WCX8-F1
#
_cell.length_a   1.000
_cell.length_b   1.000
_cell.length_c   1.000
_cell.angle_alpha   90.00
_cell.angle_beta   90.00
_cell.angle_gamma   90.00
#
_symmetry.space_group_name_H-M   'P 1'
#
loop_
_entity.id
_entity.type
_entity.pdbx_description
1 polymer ?
#
loop_
_entity_poly.entity_id
_entity_poly.type
_entity_poly.pdbx_seq_one_letter_code
_entity_poly.pdbx_strand_id
1 'polypeptide(L)'
;MDSMDMDIKHGALQDANDQMKQVAAAMSSAVNTIVQRLSAIQSEFTGEAAKEFEEFKQVVNNLDSTLSHQFDKGADLLADAHGIIRNGDRKSAYLFQR
;
A
#
# COMPACT_ATOMS: atom_id res chain seq x y z
N MET A 1 -9.88 30.75 24.27
CA MET A 1 -10.24 30.96 22.86
C MET A 1 -8.91 31.01 22.13
N ASP A 2 -8.52 30.07 21.27
CA ASP A 2 -9.35 29.19 20.45
C ASP A 2 -8.80 27.78 20.31
N SER A 3 -9.71 26.83 20.50
CA SER A 3 -9.59 25.39 20.26
C SER A 3 -9.91 25.06 18.79
N MET A 4 -9.38 25.83 17.84
CA MET A 4 -9.64 25.65 16.41
C MET A 4 -8.40 25.27 15.59
N ASP A 5 -7.27 24.97 16.25
CA ASP A 5 -6.37 23.99 15.65
C ASP A 5 -7.11 22.66 15.73
N MET A 6 -7.84 22.34 14.66
CA MET A 6 -8.26 20.98 14.43
C MET A 6 -7.00 20.13 14.64
N ASP A 7 -7.05 19.23 15.62
CA ASP A 7 -5.98 18.32 16.04
C ASP A 7 -5.67 17.32 14.91
N ILE A 8 -5.29 17.86 13.77
CA ILE A 8 -5.22 17.13 12.52
C ILE A 8 -3.87 16.46 12.55
N LYS A 9 -3.99 15.15 12.72
CA LYS A 9 -2.94 14.16 12.66
C LYS A 9 -2.34 14.04 11.25
N HIS A 10 -2.00 15.17 10.62
CA HIS A 10 -1.36 15.28 9.31
C HIS A 10 -0.10 14.38 9.26
N GLY A 11 0.72 14.46 10.31
CA GLY A 11 1.89 13.58 10.48
C GLY A 11 1.49 12.10 10.59
N ALA A 12 0.52 11.76 11.43
CA ALA A 12 0.13 10.35 11.60
C ALA A 12 -0.52 9.74 10.35
N LEU A 13 -1.22 10.53 9.53
CA LEU A 13 -1.77 10.10 8.24
C LEU A 13 -0.66 9.87 7.21
N GLN A 14 0.35 10.74 7.18
CA GLN A 14 1.52 10.56 6.33
C GLN A 14 2.34 9.34 6.76
N ASP A 15 2.59 9.18 8.05
CA ASP A 15 3.30 8.03 8.62
C ASP A 15 2.58 6.71 8.32
N ALA A 16 1.24 6.69 8.46
CA ALA A 16 0.44 5.53 8.11
C ALA A 16 0.55 5.18 6.61
N ASN A 17 0.54 6.19 5.73
CA ASN A 17 0.68 6.00 4.29
C ASN A 17 2.06 5.42 3.94
N ASP A 18 3.13 5.97 4.51
CA ASP A 18 4.49 5.50 4.30
C ASP A 18 4.69 4.08 4.85
N GLN A 19 4.10 3.75 6.00
CA GLN A 19 4.09 2.39 6.54
C GLN A 19 3.35 1.42 5.62
N MET A 20 2.19 1.79 5.08
CA MET A 20 1.46 0.93 4.14
C MET A 20 2.27 0.64 2.87
N LYS A 21 2.95 1.65 2.32
CA LYS A 21 3.84 1.46 1.17
C LYS A 21 5.01 0.54 1.48
N GLN A 22 5.62 0.68 2.66
CA GLN A 22 6.69 -0.24 3.09
C GLN A 22 6.20 -1.68 3.25
N VAL A 23 5.03 -1.88 3.87
CA VAL A 23 4.45 -3.22 4.05
C VAL A 23 4.14 -3.86 2.70
N ALA A 24 3.54 -3.12 1.77
CA ALA A 24 3.26 -3.60 0.42
C ALA A 24 4.54 -4.01 -0.33
N ALA A 25 5.59 -3.17 -0.27
CA ALA A 25 6.88 -3.47 -0.88
C ALA A 25 7.56 -4.71 -0.26
N ALA A 26 7.47 -4.86 1.07
CA ALA A 26 8.00 -6.02 1.76
C ALA A 26 7.27 -7.32 1.37
N MET A 27 5.94 -7.26 1.24
CA MET A 27 5.13 -8.39 0.79
C MET A 27 5.48 -8.81 -0.65
N SER A 28 5.57 -7.85 -1.58
CA SER A 28 5.95 -8.14 -2.97
C SER A 28 7.36 -8.73 -3.07
N SER A 29 8.31 -8.24 -2.27
CA SER A 29 9.66 -8.81 -2.20
C SER A 29 9.69 -10.24 -1.68
N ALA A 30 8.91 -10.53 -0.62
CA ALA A 30 8.79 -11.88 -0.06
C ALA A 30 8.16 -12.86 -1.07
N VAL A 31 7.11 -12.43 -1.76
CA VAL A 31 6.45 -13.18 -2.84
C VAL A 31 7.43 -13.48 -3.97
N ASN A 32 8.16 -12.48 -4.46
CA ASN A 32 9.16 -12.67 -5.51
C ASN A 32 10.27 -13.65 -5.08
N THR A 33 10.71 -13.58 -3.82
CA THR A 33 11.70 -14.52 -3.28
C THR A 33 11.18 -15.95 -3.28
N ILE A 34 9.92 -16.16 -2.89
CA ILE A 34 9.28 -17.48 -2.92
C ILE A 34 9.24 -17.99 -4.36
N VAL A 35 8.74 -17.20 -5.30
CA VAL A 35 8.67 -17.56 -6.73
C VAL A 35 10.04 -17.91 -7.30
N GLN A 36 11.09 -17.15 -6.95
CA GLN A 36 12.46 -17.42 -7.41
C GLN A 36 13.00 -18.75 -6.85
N ARG A 37 12.86 -19.00 -5.55
CA ARG A 37 13.30 -20.26 -4.92
C ARG A 37 12.57 -21.45 -5.52
N LEU A 38 11.28 -21.30 -5.71
CA LEU A 38 10.40 -22.27 -6.34
C LEU A 38 10.81 -22.53 -7.79
N SER A 39 11.16 -21.49 -8.56
CA SER A 39 11.60 -21.62 -9.95
C SER A 39 12.96 -22.31 -10.07
N ALA A 40 13.83 -22.16 -9.07
CA ALA A 40 15.13 -22.83 -9.05
C ALA A 40 15.03 -24.36 -8.95
N ILE A 41 13.96 -24.87 -8.33
CA ILE A 41 13.66 -26.31 -8.22
C ILE A 41 12.60 -26.74 -9.24
N GLN A 42 12.27 -25.90 -10.22
CA GLN A 42 11.18 -26.17 -11.17
C GLN A 42 11.38 -27.49 -11.93
N SER A 43 12.62 -27.82 -12.27
CA SER A 43 12.96 -29.07 -12.97
C SER A 43 12.74 -30.33 -12.12
N GLU A 44 12.58 -30.19 -10.81
CA GLU A 44 12.25 -31.30 -9.91
C GLU A 44 10.75 -31.60 -9.89
N PHE A 45 9.91 -30.64 -10.26
CA PHE A 45 8.48 -30.86 -10.43
C PHE A 45 8.22 -31.52 -11.79
N THR A 46 7.53 -32.65 -11.77
CA THR A 46 7.15 -33.40 -12.98
C THR A 46 5.66 -33.74 -12.98
N GLY A 47 5.09 -33.93 -14.17
CA GLY A 47 3.68 -34.28 -14.32
C GLY A 47 2.73 -33.21 -13.76
N GLU A 48 1.79 -33.63 -12.93
CA GLU A 48 0.75 -32.78 -12.36
C GLU A 48 1.31 -31.69 -11.43
N ALA A 49 2.38 -31.99 -10.69
CA ALA A 49 3.04 -31.02 -9.80
C ALA A 49 3.65 -29.83 -10.55
N ALA A 50 4.16 -30.04 -11.77
CA ALA A 50 4.68 -28.95 -12.60
C ALA A 50 3.57 -28.01 -13.08
N LYS A 51 2.37 -28.55 -13.30
CA LYS A 51 1.20 -27.77 -13.68
C LYS A 51 0.65 -26.96 -12.51
N GLU A 52 0.49 -27.59 -11.34
CA GLU A 52 0.09 -26.91 -10.10
C GLU A 52 1.06 -25.78 -9.73
N PHE A 53 2.35 -25.98 -9.99
CA PHE A 53 3.38 -24.97 -9.78
C PHE A 53 3.20 -23.72 -10.65
N GLU A 54 2.92 -23.89 -11.94
CA GLU A 54 2.65 -22.76 -12.83
C GLU A 54 1.35 -22.04 -12.46
N GLU A 55 0.31 -22.78 -12.05
CA GLU A 55 -0.93 -22.20 -11.53
C GLU A 55 -0.67 -21.41 -10.23
N PHE A 56 0.14 -21.95 -9.32
CA PHE A 56 0.55 -21.25 -8.10
C PHE A 56 1.27 -19.94 -8.42
N LYS A 57 2.23 -19.94 -9.35
CA LYS A 57 2.91 -18.72 -9.81
C LYS A 57 1.93 -17.67 -10.32
N GLN A 58 0.95 -18.07 -11.12
CA GLN A 58 -0.07 -17.14 -11.63
C GLN A 58 -0.94 -16.57 -10.51
N VAL A 59 -1.40 -17.40 -9.58
CA VAL A 59 -2.20 -16.95 -8.43
C VAL A 59 -1.42 -15.95 -7.58
N VAL A 60 -0.15 -16.26 -7.29
CA VAL A 60 0.72 -15.41 -6.49
C VAL A 60 1.00 -14.07 -7.16
N ASN A 61 1.30 -14.05 -8.46
CA ASN A 61 1.50 -12.80 -9.21
C ASN A 61 0.22 -11.95 -9.26
N ASN A 62 -0.95 -12.58 -9.43
CA ASN A 62 -2.23 -11.88 -9.40
C ASN A 62 -2.56 -11.32 -8.01
N LEU A 63 -2.21 -12.06 -6.95
CA LEU A 63 -2.38 -11.62 -5.58
C LEU A 63 -1.50 -10.39 -5.29
N ASP A 64 -0.24 -10.42 -5.72
CA ASP A 64 0.70 -9.30 -5.57
C ASP A 64 0.20 -8.05 -6.30
N SER A 65 -0.23 -8.20 -7.56
CA SER A 65 -0.80 -7.09 -8.35
C SER A 65 -2.07 -6.52 -7.71
N THR A 66 -2.95 -7.38 -7.18
CA THR A 66 -4.18 -6.93 -6.51
C THR A 66 -3.87 -6.20 -5.20
N LEU A 67 -2.94 -6.73 -4.41
CA LEU A 67 -2.51 -6.11 -3.16
C LEU A 67 -1.86 -4.75 -3.42
N SER A 68 -0.92 -4.66 -4.35
CA SER A 68 -0.30 -3.38 -4.73
C SER A 68 -1.36 -2.36 -5.12
N HIS A 69 -2.31 -2.73 -5.98
CA HIS A 69 -3.38 -1.83 -6.42
C HIS A 69 -4.30 -1.36 -5.27
N GLN A 70 -4.62 -2.25 -4.33
CA GLN A 70 -5.43 -1.89 -3.17
C GLN A 70 -4.67 -0.98 -2.20
N PHE A 71 -3.38 -1.24 -1.99
CA PHE A 71 -2.53 -0.37 -1.17
C PHE A 71 -2.34 1.00 -1.79
N ASP A 72 -2.09 1.08 -3.11
CA ASP A 72 -1.96 2.35 -3.83
C ASP A 72 -3.25 3.17 -3.77
N LYS A 73 -4.41 2.54 -3.95
CA LYS A 73 -5.71 3.22 -3.77
C LYS A 73 -5.95 3.70 -2.35
N GLY A 74 -5.58 2.92 -1.35
CA GLY A 74 -5.68 3.34 0.06
C GLY A 74 -4.75 4.51 0.37
N ALA A 75 -3.53 4.47 -0.17
CA ALA A 75 -2.55 5.52 -0.08
C ALA A 75 -3.02 6.83 -0.73
N ASP A 76 -3.63 6.75 -1.91
CA ASP A 76 -4.19 7.89 -2.63
C ASP A 76 -5.38 8.49 -1.88
N LEU A 77 -6.29 7.66 -1.36
CA LEU A 77 -7.43 8.12 -0.56
C LEU A 77 -6.97 8.90 0.68
N LEU A 78 -5.92 8.42 1.36
CA LEU A 78 -5.36 9.09 2.52
C LEU A 78 -4.62 10.38 2.14
N ALA A 79 -3.94 10.41 1.00
CA ALA A 79 -3.32 11.62 0.47
C ALA A 79 -4.37 12.69 0.09
N ASP A 80 -5.47 12.29 -0.54
CA ASP A 80 -6.59 13.16 -0.88
C ASP A 80 -7.27 13.71 0.37
N ALA A 81 -7.54 12.86 1.37
CA ALA A 81 -8.07 13.28 2.66
C ALA A 81 -7.13 14.30 3.32
N HIS A 82 -5.83 14.03 3.31
CA HIS A 82 -4.81 14.96 3.83
C HIS A 82 -4.83 16.31 3.08
N GLY A 83 -4.94 16.31 1.75
CA GLY A 83 -5.03 17.52 0.93
C GLY A 83 -6.29 18.35 1.21
N ILE A 84 -7.45 17.70 1.36
CA ILE A 84 -8.72 18.35 1.71
C ILE A 84 -8.59 19.02 3.08
N ILE A 85 -8.06 18.29 4.07
CA ILE A 85 -7.95 18.79 5.43
C ILE A 85 -6.97 19.98 5.50
N ARG A 86 -5.79 19.89 4.86
CA ARG A 86 -4.81 20.98 4.81
C ARG A 86 -5.36 22.24 4.13
N ASN A 87 -6.18 22.08 3.08
CA ASN A 87 -6.85 23.19 2.42
C ASN A 87 -7.97 23.79 3.28
N GLY A 88 -8.66 22.94 4.05
CA GLY A 88 -9.58 23.36 5.11
C GLY A 88 -8.89 24.25 6.13
N ASP A 89 -7.79 23.78 6.72
CA ASP A 89 -7.00 24.54 7.70
C ASP A 89 -6.56 25.90 7.20
N ARG A 90 -5.97 25.96 5.99
CA ARG A 90 -5.52 27.23 5.42
C ARG A 90 -6.68 28.22 5.22
N LYS A 91 -7.85 27.75 4.78
CA LYS A 91 -9.03 28.61 4.60
C LYS A 91 -9.59 29.08 5.95
N SER A 92 -9.68 28.19 6.93
CA SER A 92 -10.13 28.51 8.28
C SER A 92 -9.22 29.55 8.92
N ALA A 93 -7.91 29.33 8.92
CA ALA A 93 -6.92 30.26 9.46
C ALA A 93 -7.02 31.65 8.82
N TYR A 94 -7.28 31.72 7.51
CA TYR A 94 -7.45 32.99 6.79
C TYR A 94 -8.74 33.73 7.17
N LEU A 95 -9.80 33.01 7.54
CA LEU A 95 -11.09 33.58 7.96
C LEU A 95 -11.06 34.07 9.42
N PHE A 96 -10.29 33.43 10.29
CA PHE A 96 -10.16 33.83 11.70
C PHE A 96 -9.05 34.88 11.97
N GLN A 97 -8.19 35.16 10.98
CA GLN A 97 -7.19 36.23 11.04
C GLN A 97 -7.68 37.60 10.55
N ARG A 98 -8.98 37.76 10.29
CA ARG A 98 -9.59 39.00 9.80
C ARG A 98 -10.43 39.70 10.85
#